data_AF-A0A0K2RK69-F1
#
_entry.id   AF-A0A0K2RK69-F1
#
_cell.length_a   1.000
_cell.length_b   1.000
_cell.length_c   1.000
_cell.angle_alpha   90.00
_cell.angle_beta   90.00
_cell.angle_gamma   90.00
#
_symmetry.space_group_name_H-M   'P 1'
#
loop_
_entity.id
_entity.type
_entity.pdbx_description
1 polymer ?
#
loop_
_entity_poly.entity_id
_entity_poly.type
_entity_poly.pdbx_seq_one_letter_code
_entity_poly.pdbx_strand_id
1 'polypeptide(L)'
;MAEHREELIALDRAIGDSDHGENMDRGFQAVMEKLAQTPPETPGAALKLAAMALMSKVGGAAGPLYGTAYLRAATALGESADVDAAALAGALTAARDGIVARGKAELGDKTMVDAWSPAVEAADEVLVAGGDAVAVLAAAAEAAEVGP
;
A
#
# COMPACT_ATOMS: atom_id res chain seq x y z
N MET A 1 7.35 -5.53 8.44
CA MET A 1 6.25 -6.30 9.09
C MET A 1 6.70 -6.99 10.35
N ALA A 2 7.73 -7.85 10.31
CA ALA A 2 8.20 -8.58 11.49
C ALA A 2 8.42 -7.71 12.75
N GLU A 3 8.99 -6.51 12.60
CA GLU A 3 9.25 -5.56 13.70
C GLU A 3 7.97 -5.06 14.41
N HIS A 4 6.89 -4.80 13.67
CA HIS A 4 5.62 -4.29 14.19
C HIS A 4 4.54 -5.37 14.32
N ARG A 5 4.88 -6.64 14.14
CA ARG A 5 3.92 -7.76 14.11
C ARG A 5 3.10 -7.83 15.39
N GLU A 6 3.76 -7.77 16.54
CA GLU A 6 3.11 -7.87 17.85
C GLU A 6 2.23 -6.66 18.17
N GLU A 7 2.68 -5.47 17.77
CA GLU A 7 1.91 -4.22 17.89
C GLU A 7 0.59 -4.30 17.09
N LEU A 8 0.66 -4.75 15.83
CA LEU A 8 -0.52 -4.91 14.98
C LEU A 8 -1.50 -5.96 15.53
N ILE A 9 -0.99 -7.05 16.12
CA ILE A 9 -1.84 -8.04 16.81
C ILE A 9 -2.51 -7.40 18.03
N ALA A 10 -1.81 -6.55 18.78
CA ALA A 10 -2.36 -5.90 19.96
C ALA A 10 -3.45 -4.88 19.61
N LEU A 11 -3.24 -4.08 18.55
CA LEU A 11 -4.25 -3.14 18.03
C LEU A 11 -5.50 -3.88 17.54
N ASP A 12 -5.32 -4.92 16.73
CA ASP A 12 -6.43 -5.70 16.19
C ASP A 12 -7.15 -6.50 17.28
N ARG A 13 -6.48 -6.92 18.35
CA ARG A 13 -7.13 -7.52 19.52
C ARG A 13 -8.15 -6.59 20.19
N ALA A 14 -7.95 -5.28 20.13
CA ALA A 14 -8.83 -4.34 20.81
C ALA A 14 -10.21 -4.23 20.13
N ILE A 15 -10.30 -4.46 18.81
CA ILE A 15 -11.51 -4.19 18.00
C ILE A 15 -11.81 -5.24 16.92
N GLY A 16 -11.01 -6.31 16.82
CA GLY A 16 -11.04 -7.33 15.78
C GLY A 16 -10.71 -8.73 16.32
N ASP A 17 -10.08 -9.58 15.52
CA ASP A 17 -9.85 -11.00 15.83
C ASP A 17 -8.39 -11.34 16.19
N SER A 18 -7.53 -10.32 16.30
CA SER A 18 -6.11 -10.42 16.66
C SER A 18 -5.22 -11.11 15.63
N ASP A 19 -5.69 -11.23 14.38
CA ASP A 19 -4.97 -11.96 13.33
C ASP A 19 -4.18 -11.02 12.39
N HIS A 20 -4.42 -9.71 12.46
CA HIS A 20 -3.94 -8.77 11.45
C HIS A 20 -2.41 -8.80 11.29
N GLY A 21 -1.67 -8.70 12.40
CA GLY A 21 -0.19 -8.71 12.34
C GLY A 21 0.37 -10.03 11.81
N GLU A 22 -0.23 -11.17 12.14
CA GLU A 22 0.18 -12.47 11.61
C GLU A 22 -0.09 -12.61 10.11
N ASN A 23 -1.27 -12.14 9.69
CA ASN A 23 -1.70 -12.14 8.30
C ASN A 23 -0.78 -11.29 7.43
N MET A 24 -0.44 -10.09 7.90
CA MET A 24 0.42 -9.18 7.17
C MET A 24 1.87 -9.64 7.12
N ASP A 25 2.43 -10.16 8.22
CA ASP A 25 3.79 -10.72 8.23
C ASP A 25 3.90 -11.89 7.24
N ARG A 26 2.98 -12.86 7.31
CA ARG A 26 2.94 -13.99 6.38
C ARG A 26 2.82 -13.55 4.92
N GLY A 27 2.00 -12.54 4.65
CA GLY A 27 1.84 -11.96 3.32
C GLY A 27 3.14 -11.38 2.78
N PHE A 28 3.80 -10.53 3.56
CA PHE A 28 5.02 -9.85 3.12
C PHE A 28 6.23 -10.80 3.06
N GLN A 29 6.31 -11.83 3.91
CA GLN A 29 7.31 -12.90 3.72
C GLN A 29 7.16 -13.58 2.36
N ALA A 30 5.93 -13.88 1.94
CA ALA A 30 5.67 -14.46 0.63
C ALA A 30 5.99 -13.50 -0.53
N VAL A 31 5.79 -12.19 -0.35
CA VAL A 31 6.23 -11.17 -1.32
C VAL A 31 7.75 -11.23 -1.48
N MET A 32 8.50 -11.21 -0.38
CA MET A 32 9.97 -11.26 -0.41
C MET A 32 10.49 -12.53 -1.08
N GLU A 33 9.89 -13.69 -0.76
CA GLU A 33 10.23 -14.96 -1.40
C GLU A 33 10.01 -14.90 -2.91
N LYS A 34 8.85 -14.40 -3.35
CA LYS A 34 8.51 -14.29 -4.77
C LYS A 34 9.45 -13.34 -5.52
N LEU A 35 9.79 -12.19 -4.94
CA LEU A 35 10.71 -11.23 -5.55
C LEU A 35 12.12 -11.81 -5.69
N ALA A 36 12.56 -12.62 -4.72
CA ALA A 36 13.84 -13.31 -4.80
C ALA A 36 13.86 -14.43 -5.86
N GLN A 37 12.75 -15.17 -5.99
CA GLN A 37 12.62 -16.26 -6.98
C GLN A 37 12.44 -15.75 -8.41
N THR A 38 11.78 -14.61 -8.58
CA THR A 38 11.50 -14.02 -9.90
C THR A 38 11.78 -12.53 -9.83
N PRO A 39 13.05 -12.11 -9.97
CA PRO A 39 13.42 -10.71 -9.99
C PRO A 39 12.68 -9.98 -11.12
N PRO A 40 11.85 -8.97 -10.79
CA PRO A 40 11.09 -8.24 -11.79
C PRO A 40 11.98 -7.27 -12.58
N GLU A 41 11.66 -7.05 -13.85
CA GLU A 41 12.41 -6.12 -14.73
C GLU A 41 12.00 -4.66 -14.52
N THR A 42 10.82 -4.41 -13.95
CA THR A 42 10.24 -3.07 -13.75
C THR A 42 9.61 -2.95 -12.37
N PRO A 43 9.55 -1.73 -11.79
CA PRO A 43 8.78 -1.46 -10.57
C PRO A 43 7.31 -1.89 -10.68
N GLY A 44 6.66 -1.68 -11.83
CA GLY A 44 5.29 -2.15 -12.07
C GLY A 44 5.16 -3.66 -11.96
N ALA A 45 6.08 -4.43 -12.58
CA ALA A 45 6.12 -5.88 -12.44
C ALA A 45 6.36 -6.34 -10.99
N ALA A 46 7.21 -5.63 -10.25
CA ALA A 46 7.46 -5.90 -8.82
C ALA A 46 6.18 -5.75 -7.99
N LEU A 47 5.46 -4.63 -8.17
CA LEU A 47 4.21 -4.38 -7.46
C LEU A 47 3.11 -5.37 -7.85
N LYS A 48 3.05 -5.79 -9.12
CA LYS A 48 2.11 -6.81 -9.59
C LYS A 48 2.37 -8.17 -8.93
N LEU A 49 3.63 -8.56 -8.83
CA LEU A 49 4.03 -9.80 -8.15
C LEU A 49 3.69 -9.73 -6.65
N ALA A 50 3.95 -8.59 -6.00
CA ALA A 50 3.56 -8.36 -4.61
C ALA A 50 2.03 -8.45 -4.43
N ALA A 51 1.24 -7.82 -5.32
CA ALA A 51 -0.21 -7.89 -5.30
C ALA A 51 -0.73 -9.33 -5.31
N MET A 52 -0.22 -10.17 -6.21
CA MET A 52 -0.63 -11.57 -6.32
C MET A 52 -0.28 -12.38 -5.06
N ALA A 53 0.88 -12.12 -4.46
CA ALA A 53 1.29 -12.78 -3.22
C ALA A 53 0.37 -12.36 -2.05
N LEU A 54 0.10 -11.06 -1.89
CA LEU A 54 -0.75 -10.55 -0.82
C LEU A 54 -2.19 -11.08 -0.93
N MET A 55 -2.80 -11.05 -2.12
CA MET A 55 -4.13 -11.61 -2.36
C MET A 55 -4.23 -13.10 -2.00
N SER A 56 -3.13 -13.84 -2.15
CA SER A 56 -3.11 -15.29 -1.90
C SER A 56 -2.77 -15.66 -0.46
N LYS A 57 -2.06 -14.81 0.29
CA LYS A 57 -1.41 -15.20 1.56
C LYS A 57 -1.91 -14.41 2.77
N VAL A 58 -2.39 -13.19 2.57
CA VAL A 58 -3.03 -12.40 3.63
C VAL A 58 -4.49 -12.81 3.74
N GLY A 59 -4.92 -13.17 4.95
CA GLY A 59 -6.30 -13.52 5.26
C GLY A 59 -7.20 -12.30 5.45
N GLY A 60 -8.48 -12.54 5.69
CA GLY A 60 -9.45 -11.50 6.05
C GLY A 60 -9.65 -10.43 4.99
N ALA A 61 -10.10 -9.25 5.43
CA ALA A 61 -10.35 -8.11 4.54
C ALA A 61 -9.06 -7.49 3.98
N ALA A 62 -7.95 -7.58 4.73
CA ALA A 62 -6.68 -6.94 4.39
C ALA A 62 -6.08 -7.46 3.08
N GLY A 63 -6.15 -8.78 2.82
CA GLY A 63 -5.54 -9.38 1.63
C GLY A 63 -6.10 -8.84 0.31
N PRO A 64 -7.42 -8.88 0.10
CA PRO A 64 -8.03 -8.27 -1.08
C PRO A 64 -7.81 -6.76 -1.19
N LEU A 65 -7.76 -6.02 -0.08
CA LEU A 65 -7.57 -4.56 -0.10
C LEU A 65 -6.14 -4.19 -0.49
N TYR A 66 -5.13 -4.68 0.24
CA TYR A 66 -3.72 -4.44 -0.12
C TYR A 66 -3.37 -5.03 -1.47
N GLY A 67 -3.85 -6.24 -1.78
CA GLY A 67 -3.66 -6.82 -3.11
C GLY A 67 -4.19 -5.92 -4.22
N THR A 68 -5.37 -5.33 -4.04
CA THR A 68 -5.95 -4.39 -5.01
C THR A 68 -5.11 -3.12 -5.10
N ALA A 69 -4.67 -2.56 -3.96
CA ALA A 69 -3.84 -1.37 -3.91
C ALA A 69 -2.57 -1.53 -4.75
N TYR A 70 -1.81 -2.61 -4.51
CA TYR A 70 -0.58 -2.92 -5.24
C TYR A 70 -0.85 -3.20 -6.73
N LEU A 71 -1.96 -3.87 -7.07
CA LEU A 71 -2.29 -4.15 -8.47
C LEU A 71 -2.63 -2.85 -9.25
N ARG A 72 -3.32 -1.91 -8.61
CA ARG A 72 -3.65 -0.62 -9.23
C ARG A 72 -2.41 0.25 -9.39
N ALA A 73 -1.56 0.33 -8.37
CA ALA A 73 -0.26 1.00 -8.47
C ALA A 73 0.61 0.40 -9.58
N ALA A 74 0.70 -0.93 -9.66
CA ALA A 74 1.42 -1.63 -10.73
C ALA A 74 0.93 -1.24 -12.12
N THR A 75 -0.40 -1.17 -12.29
CA THR A 75 -1.02 -0.79 -13.56
C THR A 75 -0.70 0.66 -13.94
N ALA A 76 -0.67 1.56 -12.95
CA ALA A 76 -0.33 2.97 -13.16
C ALA A 76 1.14 3.17 -13.55
N LEU A 77 2.06 2.40 -12.96
CA LEU A 77 3.49 2.45 -13.30
C LEU A 77 3.82 1.78 -14.65
N GLY A 78 3.01 0.80 -15.07
CA GLY A 78 3.21 0.09 -16.32
C GLY A 78 4.56 -0.62 -16.39
N GLU A 79 5.21 -0.53 -17.56
CA GLU A 79 6.49 -1.20 -17.86
C GLU A 79 7.69 -0.24 -17.84
N SER A 80 7.55 0.96 -17.27
CA SER A 80 8.68 1.88 -17.11
C SER A 80 9.69 1.33 -16.11
N ALA A 81 10.99 1.43 -16.40
CA ALA A 81 12.04 1.11 -15.45
C ALA A 81 12.23 2.22 -14.39
N ASP A 82 11.92 3.46 -14.76
CA ASP A 82 12.07 4.64 -13.90
C ASP A 82 10.71 5.12 -13.40
N VAL A 83 10.69 5.63 -12.16
CA VAL A 83 9.50 6.21 -11.52
C VAL A 83 9.84 7.65 -11.12
N ASP A 84 9.26 8.60 -11.85
CA ASP A 84 9.32 10.01 -11.47
C ASP A 84 8.23 10.38 -10.45
N ALA A 85 8.23 11.63 -10.01
CA ALA A 85 7.30 12.13 -9.01
C ALA A 85 5.82 11.98 -9.43
N ALA A 86 5.52 12.23 -10.71
CA ALA A 86 4.17 12.15 -11.24
C ALA A 86 3.68 10.70 -11.32
N ALA A 87 4.55 9.79 -11.79
CA ALA A 87 4.27 8.36 -11.81
C ALA A 87 4.03 7.80 -10.40
N LEU A 88 4.84 8.23 -9.42
CA LEU A 88 4.66 7.82 -8.03
C LEU A 88 3.34 8.32 -7.43
N ALA A 89 3.03 9.61 -7.55
CA ALA A 89 1.78 10.18 -7.06
C ALA A 89 0.55 9.53 -7.74
N GLY A 90 0.64 9.28 -9.05
CA GLY A 90 -0.39 8.56 -9.80
C GLY A 90 -0.58 7.12 -9.30
N ALA A 91 0.51 6.41 -8.97
CA ALA A 91 0.45 5.07 -8.43
C ALA A 91 -0.18 5.02 -7.01
N LEU A 92 0.16 5.99 -6.14
CA LEU A 92 -0.44 6.13 -4.81
C LEU A 92 -1.94 6.42 -4.91
N THR A 93 -2.33 7.34 -5.78
CA THR A 93 -3.74 7.67 -6.06
C THR A 93 -4.49 6.44 -6.54
N ALA A 94 -3.95 5.72 -7.53
CA ALA A 94 -4.56 4.51 -8.07
C ALA A 94 -4.72 3.41 -6.99
N ALA A 95 -3.74 3.28 -6.10
CA ALA A 95 -3.82 2.34 -4.98
C ALA A 95 -4.96 2.69 -4.01
N ARG A 96 -5.04 3.95 -3.55
CA ARG A 96 -6.12 4.45 -2.70
C ARG A 96 -7.48 4.25 -3.34
N ASP A 97 -7.64 4.66 -4.60
CA ASP A 97 -8.90 4.53 -5.33
C ASP A 97 -9.30 3.05 -5.49
N GLY A 98 -8.32 2.17 -5.65
CA GLY A 98 -8.50 0.72 -5.64
C GLY A 98 -9.07 0.20 -4.32
N ILE A 99 -8.51 0.65 -3.19
CA ILE A 99 -8.97 0.30 -1.84
C ILE A 99 -10.40 0.77 -1.64
N VAL A 100 -10.69 2.04 -1.93
CA VAL A 100 -12.04 2.62 -1.81
C VAL A 100 -13.04 1.88 -2.70
N ALA A 101 -12.69 1.62 -3.96
CA ALA A 101 -13.58 0.91 -4.88
C ALA A 101 -13.90 -0.52 -4.41
N ARG A 102 -12.93 -1.19 -3.76
CA ARG A 102 -13.06 -2.58 -3.27
C ARG A 102 -13.77 -2.67 -1.91
N GLY A 103 -13.42 -1.78 -1.00
CA GLY A 103 -13.87 -1.78 0.41
C GLY A 103 -15.11 -0.92 0.67
N LYS A 104 -15.43 0.02 -0.23
CA LYS A 104 -16.54 0.98 -0.11
C LYS A 104 -16.48 1.89 1.12
N ALA A 105 -15.32 1.97 1.76
CA ALA A 105 -15.09 2.83 2.92
C ALA A 105 -14.88 4.29 2.48
N GLU A 106 -15.36 5.20 3.31
CA GLU A 106 -15.18 6.64 3.19
C GLU A 106 -14.17 7.14 4.24
N LEU A 107 -13.71 8.38 4.09
CA LEU A 107 -12.88 9.03 5.10
C LEU A 107 -13.70 9.22 6.39
N GLY A 108 -13.15 8.79 7.52
CA GLY A 108 -13.75 8.80 8.85
C GLY A 108 -14.33 7.45 9.29
N ASP A 109 -14.35 6.44 8.42
CA ASP A 109 -14.88 5.10 8.74
C ASP A 109 -13.97 4.27 9.67
N LYS A 110 -12.81 4.81 10.06
CA LYS A 110 -11.77 4.15 10.87
C LYS A 110 -11.23 2.90 10.18
N THR A 111 -10.80 3.09 8.94
CA THR A 111 -10.19 2.06 8.12
C THR A 111 -8.85 2.53 7.57
N MET A 112 -8.16 1.67 6.82
CA MET A 112 -6.94 2.09 6.12
C MET A 112 -7.14 3.31 5.19
N VAL A 113 -8.37 3.59 4.74
CA VAL A 113 -8.68 4.78 3.92
C VAL A 113 -8.31 6.08 4.64
N ASP A 114 -8.35 6.09 5.97
CA ASP A 114 -7.98 7.24 6.80
C ASP A 114 -6.48 7.54 6.78
N ALA A 115 -5.63 6.53 6.54
CA ALA A 115 -4.21 6.73 6.30
C ALA A 115 -3.92 7.01 4.82
N TRP A 116 -4.60 6.31 3.90
CA TRP A 116 -4.33 6.41 2.47
C TRP A 116 -4.77 7.73 1.84
N SER A 117 -5.86 8.33 2.33
CA SER A 117 -6.37 9.57 1.72
C SER A 117 -5.48 10.78 2.02
N PRO A 118 -5.08 11.06 3.28
CA PRO A 118 -4.11 12.11 3.57
C PRO A 118 -2.75 11.88 2.88
N ALA A 119 -2.31 10.62 2.77
CA ALA A 119 -1.08 10.29 2.07
C ALA A 119 -1.10 10.71 0.58
N VAL A 120 -2.22 10.45 -0.10
CA VAL A 120 -2.39 10.82 -1.51
C VAL A 120 -2.54 12.34 -1.67
N GLU A 121 -3.24 13.00 -0.77
CA GLU A 121 -3.38 14.46 -0.78
C GLU A 121 -2.02 15.16 -0.60
N ALA A 122 -1.22 14.74 0.38
CA ALA A 122 0.11 15.29 0.60
C ALA A 122 1.09 15.00 -0.55
N ALA A 123 1.00 13.82 -1.15
CA ALA A 123 1.77 13.47 -2.35
C ALA A 123 1.47 14.42 -3.52
N ASP A 124 0.18 14.74 -3.74
CA ASP A 124 -0.25 15.64 -4.81
C ASP A 124 0.19 17.09 -4.55
N GLU A 125 0.07 17.57 -3.31
CA GLU A 125 0.54 18.92 -2.92
C GLU A 125 2.04 19.11 -3.20
N VAL A 126 2.87 18.14 -2.81
CA VAL A 126 4.31 18.19 -3.05
C VAL A 126 4.64 18.09 -4.53
N LEU A 127 3.91 17.24 -5.29
CA LEU A 127 4.08 17.16 -6.73
C LEU A 127 3.77 18.50 -7.41
N VAL A 128 2.65 19.14 -7.06
CA VAL A 128 2.25 20.46 -7.60
C VAL A 128 3.26 21.54 -7.25
N ALA A 129 3.89 21.46 -6.08
CA ALA A 129 4.98 22.34 -5.67
C ALA A 129 6.32 22.08 -6.40
N GLY A 130 6.38 21.07 -7.27
CA GLY A 130 7.58 20.70 -8.04
C GLY A 130 8.57 19.81 -7.27
N GLY A 131 8.10 19.11 -6.24
CA GLY A 131 8.89 18.13 -5.50
C GLY A 131 9.27 16.92 -6.36
N ASP A 132 10.38 16.29 -6.01
CA ASP A 132 10.82 15.05 -6.66
C ASP A 132 10.11 13.81 -6.06
N ALA A 133 10.40 12.64 -6.62
CA ALA A 133 9.78 11.39 -6.19
C ALA A 133 10.06 11.06 -4.71
N VAL A 134 11.21 11.45 -4.17
CA VAL A 134 11.56 11.20 -2.77
C VAL A 134 10.75 12.12 -1.86
N ALA A 135 10.61 13.40 -2.21
CA ALA A 135 9.79 14.34 -1.48
C ALA A 135 8.31 13.93 -1.48
N VAL A 136 7.79 13.48 -2.63
CA VAL A 136 6.42 12.95 -2.76
C VAL A 136 6.22 11.74 -1.84
N LEU A 137 7.16 10.78 -1.84
CA LEU A 137 7.06 9.60 -1.00
C LEU A 137 7.11 9.94 0.49
N ALA A 138 8.00 10.85 0.88
CA ALA A 138 8.18 11.27 2.26
C ALA A 138 6.92 11.97 2.80
N ALA A 139 6.34 12.90 2.04
CA ALA A 139 5.12 13.59 2.42
C ALA A 139 3.93 12.64 2.55
N ALA A 140 3.82 11.66 1.64
CA ALA A 140 2.80 10.62 1.74
C ALA A 140 2.93 9.79 3.01
N ALA A 141 4.16 9.38 3.37
CA ALA A 141 4.44 8.60 4.58
C ALA A 141 4.13 9.40 5.86
N GLU A 142 4.56 10.66 5.95
CA GLU A 142 4.30 11.52 7.10
C GLU A 142 2.79 11.77 7.29
N ALA A 143 2.07 12.08 6.21
CA ALA A 143 0.63 12.30 6.27
C ALA A 143 -0.16 11.04 6.64
N ALA A 144 0.31 9.85 6.24
CA ALA A 144 -0.30 8.58 6.62
C ALA A 144 -0.18 8.29 8.13
N GLU A 145 0.90 8.75 8.78
CA GLU A 145 1.15 8.54 10.21
C GLU A 145 0.21 9.38 11.09
N VAL A 146 -0.17 10.57 10.61
CA VAL A 146 -1.00 11.53 11.35
C VAL A 146 -2.47 11.57 10.89
N GLY A 147 -2.89 10.61 10.05
CA GLY A 147 -4.27 10.50 9.57
C GLY A 147 -5.33 10.46 10.70
N PRO A 148 -6.59 10.86 10.41
CA PRO A 148 -7.66 11.02 11.41
C PRO A 148 -8.20 9.74 12.06
#